data_AF-A0A413G355-F1
#
_entry.id   AF-A0A413G355-F1
#
_cell.length_a   1.000
_cell.length_b   1.000
_cell.length_c   1.000
_cell.angle_alpha   90.00
_cell.angle_beta   90.00
_cell.angle_gamma   90.00
#
_symmetry.space_group_name_H-M   'P 1'
#
loop_
_entity.id
_entity.type
_entity.pdbx_description
1 polymer ?
#
loop_
_entity_poly.entity_id
_entity_poly.type
_entity_poly.pdbx_seq_one_letter_code
_entity_poly.pdbx_strand_id
1 'polypeptide(L)'
;MIREKSCGALVYRKKQDKIELLLIKHRCGGHWSFPKGHVEAGENELQTALREIKEETGLDVDLLDGFRQSVEYFPKPHVKKQVVYFLGHPGADDTVTRQEEEISEYRWCPLEDADDMVTFKNDKNLIREAKRFLSVKNTI
;
A
#
# COMPACT_ATOMS: atom_id res chain seq x y z
N MET A 1 23.34 -11.88 7.42
CA MET A 1 22.37 -10.78 7.18
C MET A 1 21.11 -11.42 6.64
N ILE A 2 20.00 -11.29 7.37
CA ILE A 2 18.71 -11.84 6.97
C ILE A 2 18.06 -10.85 6.00
N ARG A 3 17.47 -11.37 4.91
CA ARG A 3 16.75 -10.56 3.92
C ARG A 3 15.28 -10.95 3.95
N GLU A 4 14.42 -9.96 4.11
CA GLU A 4 12.97 -10.13 4.05
C GLU A 4 12.43 -9.33 2.85
N LYS A 5 11.44 -9.90 2.17
CA LYS A 5 10.76 -9.25 1.06
C LYS A 5 9.26 -9.24 1.31
N SER A 6 8.67 -8.07 1.13
CA SER A 6 7.23 -7.88 1.17
C SER A 6 6.75 -7.19 -0.11
N CYS A 7 5.49 -7.43 -0.47
CA CYS A 7 4.85 -6.73 -1.57
C CYS A 7 3.48 -6.20 -1.12
N GLY A 8 3.04 -5.11 -1.73
CA GLY A 8 1.75 -4.48 -1.44
C GLY A 8 1.40 -3.41 -2.47
N ALA A 9 0.41 -2.59 -2.18
CA ALA A 9 0.06 -1.49 -3.08
C ALA A 9 -0.51 -0.27 -2.35
N LEU A 10 -0.35 0.88 -2.99
CA LEU A 10 -1.19 2.04 -2.74
C LEU A 10 -2.51 1.77 -3.44
N VAL A 11 -3.56 1.53 -2.66
CA VAL A 11 -4.91 1.38 -3.21
C VAL A 11 -5.57 2.75 -3.20
N TYR A 12 -5.97 3.25 -4.36
CA TYR A 12 -6.69 4.51 -4.49
C TYR A 12 -8.10 4.29 -5.02
N ARG A 13 -9.01 5.20 -4.71
CA ARG A 13 -10.33 5.28 -5.33
C ARG A 13 -10.65 6.71 -5.75
N LYS A 14 -11.58 6.86 -6.69
CA LYS A 14 -12.14 8.17 -7.06
C LYS A 14 -13.56 8.28 -6.49
N LYS A 15 -13.81 9.28 -5.64
CA LYS A 15 -15.12 9.55 -5.05
C LYS A 15 -15.41 11.04 -5.10
N GLN A 16 -16.55 11.43 -5.71
CA GLN A 16 -16.96 12.84 -5.87
C GLN A 16 -15.83 13.73 -6.43
N ASP A 17 -15.17 13.27 -7.50
CA ASP A 17 -14.03 13.92 -8.15
C ASP A 17 -12.75 14.10 -7.32
N LYS A 18 -12.70 13.52 -6.12
CA LYS A 18 -11.50 13.45 -5.30
C LYS A 18 -10.86 12.07 -5.38
N ILE A 19 -9.53 12.04 -5.35
CA ILE A 19 -8.76 10.81 -5.19
C ILE A 19 -8.53 10.58 -3.70
N GLU A 20 -8.84 9.39 -3.22
CA GLU A 20 -8.56 8.96 -1.85
C GLU A 20 -7.62 7.75 -1.88
N LEU A 21 -6.68 7.68 -0.94
CA LEU A 21 -5.82 6.53 -0.69
C LEU A 21 -6.31 5.74 0.52
N LEU A 22 -6.27 4.43 0.41
CA LEU A 22 -6.45 3.53 1.54
C LEU A 22 -5.18 3.52 2.40
N LEU A 23 -5.33 3.91 3.65
CA LEU A 23 -4.33 3.77 4.69
C LEU A 23 -4.82 2.76 5.72
N ILE A 24 -3.91 1.91 6.18
CA ILE A 24 -4.15 0.96 7.27
C ILE A 24 -3.24 1.30 8.45
N LYS A 25 -3.74 1.11 9.67
CA LYS A 25 -2.98 1.30 10.90
C LYS A 25 -2.61 -0.04 11.49
N HIS A 26 -1.33 -0.36 11.45
CA HIS A 26 -0.83 -1.61 12.03
C HIS A 26 -1.11 -1.65 13.53
N ARG A 27 -1.74 -2.73 13.98
CA ARG A 27 -1.98 -3.01 15.40
C ARG A 27 -0.66 -3.06 16.16
N CYS A 28 0.35 -3.71 15.58
CA CYS A 28 1.71 -3.69 16.08
C CYS A 28 2.43 -2.40 15.67
N GLY A 29 2.65 -1.50 16.63
CA GLY A 29 3.42 -0.25 16.43
C GLY A 29 2.60 0.98 16.07
N GLY A 30 1.30 0.84 15.77
CA GLY A 30 0.34 1.96 15.72
C GLY A 30 0.55 2.98 14.60
N HIS A 31 1.41 2.68 13.61
CA HIS A 31 1.72 3.56 12.50
C HIS A 31 0.80 3.29 11.30
N TRP A 32 0.48 4.36 10.57
CA TRP A 32 -0.25 4.28 9.31
C TRP A 32 0.70 3.94 8.17
N SER A 33 0.28 3.01 7.31
CA SER A 33 0.97 2.67 6.07
C SER A 33 -0.03 2.09 5.05
N PHE A 34 0.47 1.34 4.07
CA PHE A 34 -0.34 0.72 3.02
C PHE A 34 -0.40 -0.79 3.22
N PRO A 35 -1.42 -1.46 2.66
CA PRO A 35 -1.51 -2.91 2.71
C PRO A 35 -0.28 -3.58 2.09
N LYS A 36 0.32 -4.55 2.80
CA LYS A 36 1.54 -5.28 2.40
C LYS A 36 1.89 -6.40 3.38
N GLY A 37 2.27 -7.55 2.83
CA GLY A 37 2.82 -8.65 3.61
C GLY A 37 3.93 -9.41 2.87
N HIS A 38 4.30 -10.58 3.38
CA HIS A 38 5.54 -11.26 3.00
C HIS A 38 5.35 -12.06 1.70
N VAL A 39 6.42 -12.14 0.90
CA VAL A 39 6.43 -13.02 -0.26
C VAL A 39 6.47 -14.47 0.19
N GLU A 40 5.49 -15.27 -0.24
CA GLU A 40 5.44 -16.70 0.03
C GLU A 40 6.12 -17.52 -1.07
N ALA A 41 6.38 -18.80 -0.79
CA ALA A 41 7.05 -19.70 -1.72
C ALA A 41 6.20 -19.93 -2.97
N GLY A 42 6.76 -19.59 -4.14
CA GLY A 42 6.11 -19.77 -5.44
C GLY A 42 5.35 -18.53 -5.93
N GLU A 43 5.30 -17.44 -5.15
CA GLU A 43 4.65 -16.20 -5.57
C GLU A 43 5.63 -15.24 -6.28
N ASN A 44 5.11 -14.52 -7.27
CA ASN A 44 5.74 -13.31 -7.78
C ASN A 44 5.25 -12.06 -7.03
N GLU A 45 5.89 -10.91 -7.27
CA GLU A 45 5.59 -9.67 -6.55
C GLU A 45 4.13 -9.20 -6.69
N LEU A 46 3.53 -9.35 -7.88
CA LEU A 46 2.15 -8.97 -8.15
C LEU A 46 1.18 -9.90 -7.43
N GLN A 47 1.44 -11.22 -7.48
CA GLN A 47 0.64 -12.22 -6.78
C GLN A 47 0.63 -11.97 -5.27
N THR A 48 1.82 -11.77 -4.68
CA THR A 48 1.93 -11.43 -3.25
C THR A 48 1.18 -10.14 -2.93
N ALA A 49 1.36 -9.06 -3.72
CA ALA A 49 0.67 -7.81 -3.45
C ALA A 49 -0.87 -7.97 -3.47
N LEU A 50 -1.40 -8.66 -4.49
CA LEU A 50 -2.85 -8.89 -4.62
C LEU A 50 -3.40 -9.76 -3.49
N ARG A 51 -2.72 -10.86 -3.15
CA ARG A 51 -3.11 -11.74 -2.04
C ARG A 51 -3.13 -10.97 -0.72
N GLU A 52 -2.06 -10.27 -0.40
CA GLU A 52 -1.93 -9.52 0.86
C GLU A 52 -2.97 -8.41 0.99
N ILE A 53 -3.24 -7.65 -0.08
CA ILE A 53 -4.31 -6.67 -0.08
C ILE A 53 -5.66 -7.34 0.20
N LYS A 54 -5.93 -8.48 -0.43
CA LYS A 54 -7.18 -9.23 -0.24
C LYS A 54 -7.31 -9.75 1.20
N GLU A 55 -6.24 -10.29 1.77
CA GLU A 55 -6.21 -10.78 3.15
C GLU A 55 -6.40 -9.65 4.17
N GLU A 56 -5.65 -8.55 4.01
CA GLU A 56 -5.66 -7.44 4.95
C GLU A 56 -6.92 -6.57 4.87
N THR A 57 -7.52 -6.45 3.68
CA THR A 57 -8.58 -5.45 3.43
C THR A 57 -9.86 -6.01 2.81
N GLY A 58 -9.87 -7.27 2.37
CA GLY A 58 -11.00 -7.86 1.65
C GLY A 58 -11.18 -7.35 0.22
N LEU A 59 -10.41 -6.37 -0.23
CA LEU A 59 -10.56 -5.76 -1.55
C LEU A 59 -9.95 -6.63 -2.65
N ASP A 60 -10.69 -6.75 -3.76
CA ASP A 60 -10.13 -7.16 -5.05
C ASP A 60 -9.65 -5.90 -5.79
N VAL A 61 -8.36 -5.87 -6.13
CA VAL A 61 -7.68 -4.68 -6.68
C VAL A 61 -7.12 -4.97 -8.07
N ASP A 62 -7.33 -4.04 -8.98
CA ASP A 62 -6.66 -3.98 -10.27
C ASP A 62 -5.41 -3.11 -10.15
N LEU A 63 -4.24 -3.71 -10.37
CA LEU A 63 -2.96 -2.99 -10.35
C LEU A 63 -2.72 -2.27 -11.67
N LEU A 64 -2.24 -1.03 -11.57
CA LEU A 64 -1.88 -0.22 -12.73
C LEU A 64 -0.50 -0.58 -13.26
N ASP A 65 -0.43 -0.72 -14.59
CA ASP A 65 0.84 -0.82 -15.29
C ASP A 65 1.68 0.45 -15.16
N GLY A 66 3.00 0.27 -15.03
CA GLY A 66 3.97 1.36 -15.03
C GLY A 66 4.25 1.99 -13.66
N PHE A 67 3.63 1.50 -12.59
CA PHE A 67 3.95 1.92 -11.22
C PHE A 67 4.53 0.76 -10.40
N ARG A 68 5.83 0.83 -10.11
CA ARG A 68 6.51 -0.10 -9.20
C ARG A 68 7.59 0.64 -8.43
N GLN A 69 7.43 0.73 -7.11
CA GLN A 69 8.37 1.42 -6.22
C GLN A 69 8.95 0.44 -5.20
N SER A 70 10.21 0.61 -4.84
CA SER A 70 10.88 -0.24 -3.85
C SER A 70 11.38 0.61 -2.70
N VAL A 71 11.06 0.19 -1.48
CA VAL A 71 11.53 0.80 -0.23
C VAL A 71 12.39 -0.22 0.51
N GLU A 72 13.55 0.21 1.00
CA GLU A 72 14.42 -0.64 1.83
C GLU A 72 14.67 0.02 3.19
N TYR A 73 14.63 -0.79 4.25
CA TYR A 73 14.95 -0.35 5.61
C TYR A 73 15.37 -1.55 6.49
N PHE A 74 15.80 -1.26 7.71
CA PHE A 74 16.24 -2.26 8.68
C PHE A 74 15.29 -2.27 9.88
N PRO A 75 14.30 -3.17 9.94
CA PRO A 75 13.38 -3.24 11.09
C PRO A 75 14.07 -3.70 12.37
N LYS A 76 15.17 -4.45 12.25
CA LYS A 76 15.99 -4.97 13.36
C LYS A 76 17.46 -5.02 12.94
N PRO A 77 18.41 -5.04 13.89
CA PRO A 77 19.82 -5.28 13.58
C PRO A 77 19.99 -6.54 12.72
N HIS A 78 20.78 -6.42 11.65
CA HIS A 78 21.08 -7.49 10.69
C HIS A 78 19.91 -8.03 9.84
N VAL A 79 18.71 -7.45 9.94
CA VAL A 79 17.56 -7.76 9.08
C VAL A 79 17.37 -6.62 8.09
N LYS A 80 17.60 -6.88 6.79
CA LYS A 80 17.30 -5.93 5.71
C LYS A 80 15.95 -6.29 5.11
N LYS A 81 14.98 -5.38 5.19
CA LYS A 81 13.66 -5.56 4.61
C LYS A 81 13.52 -4.72 3.34
N GLN A 82 13.09 -5.36 2.26
CA GLN A 82 12.66 -4.71 1.04
C GLN A 82 11.14 -4.83 0.93
N VAL A 83 10.47 -3.73 0.61
CA VAL A 83 9.05 -3.71 0.31
C VAL A 83 8.85 -3.15 -1.10
N VAL A 84 8.16 -3.91 -1.95
CA VAL A 84 7.76 -3.46 -3.29
C VAL A 84 6.30 -3.02 -3.25
N TYR A 85 6.03 -1.81 -3.71
CA TYR A 85 4.70 -1.25 -3.79
C TYR A 85 4.28 -1.00 -5.24
N PHE A 86 3.07 -1.45 -5.54
CA PHE A 86 2.34 -1.11 -6.76
C PHE A 86 1.32 0.00 -6.47
N LEU A 87 0.58 0.42 -7.48
CA LEU A 87 -0.56 1.33 -7.37
C LEU A 87 -1.74 0.66 -8.04
N GLY A 88 -2.90 0.68 -7.41
CA GLY A 88 -4.10 0.04 -7.96
C GLY A 88 -5.38 0.65 -7.42
N HIS A 89 -6.50 0.22 -7.95
CA HIS A 89 -7.82 0.63 -7.49
C HIS A 89 -8.70 -0.60 -7.23
N PRO A 90 -9.65 -0.53 -6.28
CA PRO A 90 -10.61 -1.60 -6.12
C PRO A 90 -11.52 -1.68 -7.35
N GLY A 91 -12.23 -2.81 -7.48
CA GLY A 91 -13.35 -2.93 -8.40
C GLY A 91 -14.54 -2.05 -7.99
N ALA A 92 -15.76 -2.44 -8.41
CA ALA A 92 -16.97 -1.69 -8.07
C ALA A 92 -17.29 -1.70 -6.56
N ASP A 93 -16.85 -2.74 -5.84
CA ASP A 93 -16.97 -2.83 -4.38
C ASP A 93 -15.65 -2.37 -3.73
N ASP A 94 -15.72 -1.27 -2.99
CA ASP A 94 -14.62 -0.69 -2.23
C ASP A 94 -14.79 -0.84 -0.71
N THR A 95 -15.66 -1.79 -0.30
CA THR A 95 -15.92 -2.10 1.11
C THR A 95 -14.72 -2.81 1.73
N VAL A 96 -14.07 -2.15 2.68
CA VAL A 96 -12.93 -2.72 3.40
C VAL A 96 -13.40 -3.61 4.54
N THR A 97 -13.01 -4.88 4.48
CA THR A 97 -13.09 -5.84 5.59
C THR A 97 -11.67 -6.09 6.10
N ARG A 98 -11.32 -5.44 7.22
CA ARG A 98 -9.96 -5.51 7.76
C ARG A 98 -9.66 -6.89 8.37
N GLN A 99 -8.43 -7.35 8.24
CA GLN A 99 -7.87 -8.41 9.07
C GLN A 99 -7.62 -7.87 10.49
N GLU A 100 -8.42 -8.28 11.47
CA GLU A 100 -8.36 -7.68 12.81
C GLU A 100 -7.07 -8.01 13.56
N GLU A 101 -6.39 -9.10 13.22
CA GLU A 101 -5.13 -9.54 13.83
C GLU A 101 -4.02 -8.50 13.60
N GLU A 102 -3.91 -7.98 12.39
CA GLU A 102 -2.82 -7.06 12.00
C GLU A 102 -3.26 -5.60 11.91
N ILE A 103 -4.54 -5.32 11.65
CA ILE A 103 -5.04 -3.98 11.34
C ILE A 103 -5.99 -3.47 12.43
N SER A 104 -5.57 -2.42 13.10
CA SER A 104 -6.33 -1.78 14.17
C SER A 104 -7.36 -0.77 13.67
N GLU A 105 -7.06 -0.05 12.59
CA GLU A 105 -7.94 0.94 11.94
C GLU A 105 -7.61 0.99 10.44
N TYR A 106 -8.57 1.42 9.61
CA TYR A 106 -8.32 1.81 8.23
C TYR A 106 -8.99 3.15 7.93
N ARG A 107 -8.48 3.89 6.93
CA ARG A 107 -9.06 5.13 6.45
C ARG A 107 -8.89 5.28 4.95
N TRP A 108 -9.94 5.71 4.28
CA TRP A 108 -9.82 6.38 2.99
C TRP A 108 -9.48 7.84 3.25
N CYS A 109 -8.28 8.25 2.87
CA CYS A 109 -7.75 9.58 3.11
C CYS A 109 -7.62 10.34 1.80
N PRO A 110 -8.07 11.59 1.69
CA PRO A 110 -7.80 12.41 0.51
C PRO A 110 -6.32 12.35 0.14
N LEU A 111 -6.02 12.13 -1.14
CA LEU A 111 -4.64 11.98 -1.61
C LEU A 111 -3.79 13.21 -1.23
N GLU A 112 -4.41 14.39 -1.25
CA GLU A 112 -3.81 15.66 -0.81
C GLU A 112 -3.28 15.62 0.62
N ASP A 113 -4.02 15.01 1.55
CA ASP A 113 -3.72 14.95 3.00
C ASP A 113 -2.96 13.69 3.43
N ALA A 114 -2.85 12.69 2.55
CA ALA A 114 -2.32 11.37 2.91
C ALA A 114 -0.88 11.40 3.45
N ASP A 115 -0.05 12.37 3.05
CA ASP A 115 1.32 12.47 3.55
C ASP A 115 1.42 12.96 5.00
N ASP A 116 0.39 13.63 5.53
CA ASP A 116 0.33 14.02 6.94
C ASP A 116 -0.04 12.85 7.85
N MET A 117 -0.71 11.83 7.31
CA MET A 117 -1.13 10.65 8.06
C MET A 117 0.01 9.65 8.32
N VAL A 118 0.98 9.56 7.41
CA VAL A 118 2.08 8.58 7.51
C VAL A 118 3.30 9.17 8.23
N THR A 119 3.96 8.34 9.03
CA THR A 119 5.08 8.78 9.88
C THR A 119 6.42 8.74 9.14
N PHE A 120 6.67 7.70 8.35
CA PHE A 120 8.00 7.47 7.79
C PHE A 120 8.22 8.24 6.49
N LYS A 121 9.45 8.76 6.31
CA LYS A 121 9.85 9.50 5.10
C LYS A 121 9.66 8.68 3.82
N ASN A 122 9.87 7.37 3.89
CA ASN A 122 9.70 6.48 2.75
C ASN A 122 8.24 6.42 2.29
N ASP A 123 7.28 6.33 3.21
CA ASP A 123 5.86 6.33 2.88
C ASP A 123 5.41 7.68 2.30
N LYS A 124 5.89 8.80 2.88
CA LYS A 124 5.65 10.14 2.32
C LYS A 124 6.17 10.27 0.89
N ASN A 125 7.37 9.75 0.61
CA ASN A 125 7.94 9.77 -0.74
C ASN A 125 7.13 8.90 -1.70
N LEU A 126 6.66 7.73 -1.25
CA LEU A 126 5.83 6.84 -2.05
C LEU A 126 4.49 7.49 -2.45
N ILE A 127 3.85 8.22 -1.52
CA ILE A 127 2.65 9.03 -1.81
C ILE A 127 2.97 10.09 -2.86
N ARG A 128 4.12 10.76 -2.79
CA ARG A 128 4.53 11.76 -3.79
C ARG A 128 4.76 11.16 -5.18
N GLU A 129 5.31 9.95 -5.27
CA GLU A 129 5.42 9.22 -6.53
C GLU A 129 4.03 8.88 -7.09
N ALA A 130 3.11 8.41 -6.24
CA ALA A 130 1.73 8.13 -6.65
C ALA A 130 0.99 9.39 -7.12
N LYS A 131 1.12 10.52 -6.40
CA LYS A 131 0.60 11.84 -6.79
C LYS A 131 1.07 12.21 -8.21
N ARG A 132 2.37 12.10 -8.47
CA ARG A 132 2.94 12.37 -9.81
C ARG A 132 2.40 11.43 -10.87
N PHE A 133 2.40 10.13 -10.61
CA PHE A 133 1.92 9.14 -11.57
C PHE A 133 0.45 9.35 -11.96
N LEU A 134 -0.42 9.58 -10.97
CA LEU A 134 -1.85 9.83 -11.20
C LEU A 134 -2.11 11.15 -11.92
N SER A 135 -1.30 12.19 -11.66
CA SER A 135 -1.43 13.47 -12.37
C SER A 135 -1.17 13.36 -13.87
N VAL A 136 -0.19 12.54 -14.27
CA VAL A 136 0.16 12.32 -15.68
C VAL A 136 -0.94 11.52 -16.38
N LYS A 137 -1.48 10.47 -15.74
CA LYS A 137 -2.56 9.65 -16.33
C LYS A 137 -3.91 10.37 -16.43
N ASN A 138 -4.20 11.34 -15.56
CA ASN A 138 -5.43 12.14 -15.65
C ASN A 138 -5.37 13.25 -16.74
N THR A 139 -4.24 13.40 -17.44
CA THR A 139 -4.04 14.43 -18.48
C THR A 139 -4.22 13.87 -19.90
N ILE A 140 -4.70 12.64 -20.05
CA ILE A 140 -4.90 11.96 -21.35
C ILE A 140 -6.36 11.57 -21.51
#